data_AF-A0A1F9DGB3-F1
#
_entry.id   AF-A0A1F9DGB3-F1
#
_cell.length_a   1.000
_cell.length_b   1.000
_cell.length_c   1.000
_cell.angle_alpha   90.00
_cell.angle_beta   90.00
_cell.angle_gamma   90.00
#
_symmetry.space_group_name_H-M   'P 1'
#
loop_
_entity.id
_entity.type
_entity.pdbx_description
1 polymer ?
#
loop_
_entity_poly.entity_id
_entity_poly.type
_entity_poly.pdbx_seq_one_letter_code
_entity_poly.pdbx_strand_id
1 'polypeptide(L)'
;MKRMVLPLFVGILFLVVQTTFLPFFPIHRVRPDLLLIFTLSLGFLFPPFSGGILAFFMGYLTDLFSGNALGFYALSRSLVFFAVHFSKEQVYLEGFYSQFLFAFIFAIGEGIFILILMNALQPVTFAKLYPLFFTILLPQSFFTGLVTPFFFLLFKKGALLLFRQPEKGIKERV
;
A
#
# COMPACT_ATOMS: atom_id res chain seq x y z
N MET A 1 5.49 22.05 -1.11
CA MET A 1 4.04 21.77 -0.88
C MET A 1 3.37 21.07 -2.07
N LYS A 2 3.52 21.53 -3.33
CA LYS A 2 2.91 20.87 -4.52
C LYS A 2 3.22 19.36 -4.67
N ARG A 3 4.38 18.91 -4.18
CA ARG A 3 4.81 17.49 -4.23
C ARG A 3 4.01 16.53 -3.33
N MET A 4 3.30 17.02 -2.31
CA MET A 4 2.51 16.17 -1.39
C MET A 4 1.01 16.16 -1.71
N VAL A 5 0.49 17.21 -2.36
CA VAL A 5 -0.94 17.33 -2.66
C VAL A 5 -1.40 16.28 -3.68
N LEU A 6 -0.59 16.03 -4.70
CA LEU A 6 -0.93 15.06 -5.73
C LEU A 6 -0.99 13.60 -5.22
N PRO A 7 0.00 13.06 -4.49
CA PRO A 7 -0.11 11.72 -3.92
C PRO A 7 -1.25 11.63 -2.90
N LEU A 8 -1.55 12.71 -2.14
CA LEU A 8 -2.74 12.77 -1.30
C LEU A 8 -4.02 12.56 -2.11
N PHE A 9 -4.18 13.32 -3.20
CA PHE A 9 -5.36 13.22 -4.05
C PHE A 9 -5.49 11.83 -4.69
N VAL A 10 -4.38 11.24 -5.16
CA VAL A 10 -4.37 9.89 -5.73
C VAL A 10 -4.73 8.83 -4.68
N GLY A 11 -4.20 8.93 -3.47
CA GLY A 11 -4.54 8.01 -2.40
C GLY A 11 -6.00 8.11 -1.96
N ILE A 12 -6.57 9.33 -1.91
CA ILE A 12 -8.00 9.53 -1.67
C ILE A 12 -8.83 8.92 -2.81
N LEU A 13 -8.44 9.13 -4.07
CA LEU A 13 -9.11 8.52 -5.22
C LEU A 13 -9.11 6.99 -5.11
N PHE A 14 -7.98 6.39 -4.76
CA PHE A 14 -7.89 4.95 -4.53
C PHE A 14 -8.74 4.46 -3.38
N LEU A 15 -8.80 5.23 -2.29
CA LEU A 15 -9.69 4.91 -1.17
C LEU A 15 -11.14 4.91 -1.65
N VAL A 16 -11.58 5.95 -2.38
CA VAL A 16 -12.94 6.03 -2.93
C VAL A 16 -13.22 4.87 -3.88
N VAL A 17 -12.27 4.50 -4.74
CA VAL A 17 -12.42 3.35 -5.63
C VAL A 17 -12.53 2.05 -4.82
N GLN A 18 -11.72 1.90 -3.77
CA GLN A 18 -11.70 0.74 -2.88
C GLN A 18 -12.98 0.60 -2.04
N THR A 19 -13.56 1.72 -1.60
CA THR A 19 -14.78 1.71 -0.78
C THR A 19 -16.06 1.69 -1.62
N THR A 20 -16.02 2.16 -2.88
CA THR A 20 -17.23 2.35 -3.71
C THR A 20 -17.37 1.30 -4.81
N PHE A 21 -16.30 1.00 -5.56
CA PHE A 21 -16.39 0.09 -6.71
C PHE A 21 -16.19 -1.38 -6.32
N LEU A 22 -15.31 -1.64 -5.36
CA LEU A 22 -14.96 -2.99 -4.93
C LEU A 22 -16.06 -3.74 -4.15
N PRO A 23 -17.04 -3.08 -3.48
CA PRO A 23 -18.23 -3.77 -2.99
C PRO A 23 -19.23 -4.18 -4.06
N PHE A 24 -19.17 -3.57 -5.25
CA PHE A 24 -20.14 -3.82 -6.32
C PHE A 24 -19.75 -5.03 -7.21
N PHE A 25 -18.52 -5.53 -7.08
CA PHE A 25 -18.09 -6.72 -7.82
C PHE A 25 -18.67 -8.00 -7.19
N PRO A 26 -19.24 -8.93 -7.98
CA PRO A 26 -19.85 -10.17 -7.50
C PRO A 26 -18.85 -11.19 -6.92
N ILE A 27 -17.55 -10.87 -6.86
CA ILE A 27 -16.53 -11.66 -6.15
C ILE A 27 -16.67 -11.33 -4.65
N HIS A 28 -17.59 -12.03 -4.00
CA HIS A 28 -18.25 -11.70 -2.73
C HIS A 28 -17.37 -11.49 -1.47
N ARG A 29 -16.04 -11.54 -1.52
CA ARG A 29 -15.21 -11.35 -0.30
C ARG A 29 -13.75 -10.97 -0.51
N VAL A 30 -13.22 -11.08 -1.72
CA VAL A 30 -11.78 -10.94 -1.96
C VAL A 30 -11.55 -9.66 -2.75
N ARG A 31 -11.05 -8.62 -2.06
CA ARG A 31 -10.86 -7.28 -2.61
C ARG A 31 -9.36 -6.93 -2.60
N PRO A 32 -8.71 -6.65 -3.75
CA PRO A 32 -7.33 -6.19 -3.74
C PRO A 32 -7.18 -4.90 -2.94
N ASP A 33 -6.07 -4.81 -2.22
CA ASP A 33 -5.76 -3.66 -1.38
C ASP A 33 -4.96 -2.61 -2.17
N LEU A 34 -5.69 -1.67 -2.77
CA LEU A 34 -5.10 -0.62 -3.60
C LEU A 34 -4.27 0.36 -2.78
N LEU A 35 -4.66 0.60 -1.52
CA LEU A 35 -3.93 1.47 -0.61
C LEU A 35 -2.60 0.84 -0.19
N LEU A 36 -2.52 -0.48 -0.04
CA LEU A 36 -1.23 -1.15 0.19
C LEU A 36 -0.29 -0.92 -0.98
N ILE A 37 -0.75 -1.18 -2.21
CA ILE A 37 0.05 -1.00 -3.43
C ILE A 37 0.55 0.45 -3.53
N PHE A 38 -0.31 1.41 -3.17
CA PHE A 38 0.06 2.81 -3.11
C PHE A 38 1.14 3.09 -2.06
N THR A 39 1.00 2.54 -0.84
CA THR A 39 2.01 2.67 0.22
C THR A 39 3.35 2.06 -0.18
N LEU A 40 3.36 0.88 -0.83
CA LEU A 40 4.59 0.30 -1.37
C LEU A 40 5.24 1.26 -2.38
N SER A 41 4.45 1.82 -3.29
CA SER A 41 4.93 2.78 -4.29
C SER A 41 5.50 4.06 -3.66
N LEU A 42 4.86 4.57 -2.60
CA LEU A 42 5.38 5.71 -1.84
C LEU A 42 6.73 5.40 -1.22
N GLY A 43 6.94 4.19 -0.69
CA GLY A 43 8.21 3.75 -0.11
C GLY A 43 9.39 3.87 -1.07
N PHE A 44 9.19 3.55 -2.34
CA PHE A 44 10.21 3.68 -3.39
C PHE A 44 10.41 5.11 -3.89
N LEU A 45 9.31 5.89 -4.02
CA LEU A 45 9.33 7.16 -4.74
C LEU A 45 9.56 8.40 -3.86
N PHE A 46 9.21 8.35 -2.57
CA PHE A 46 9.21 9.52 -1.71
C PHE A 46 10.30 9.47 -0.62
N PRO A 47 10.81 10.63 -0.17
CA PRO A 47 11.65 10.73 1.02
C PRO A 47 10.94 10.18 2.27
N PRO A 48 11.70 9.71 3.28
CA PRO A 48 11.15 9.00 4.44
C PRO A 48 10.17 9.86 5.25
N PHE A 49 10.47 11.14 5.44
CA PHE A 49 9.60 12.04 6.21
C PHE A 49 8.27 12.31 5.49
N SER A 50 8.30 12.78 4.24
CA SER A 50 7.08 13.10 3.49
C SER A 50 6.25 11.86 3.15
N GLY A 51 6.91 10.75 2.79
CA GLY A 51 6.23 9.51 2.45
C GLY A 51 5.64 8.82 3.69
N GLY A 52 6.32 8.89 4.84
CA GLY A 52 5.82 8.35 6.10
C GLY A 52 4.56 9.08 6.58
N ILE A 53 4.53 10.42 6.50
CA ILE A 53 3.33 11.20 6.82
C ILE A 53 2.16 10.82 5.89
N LEU A 54 2.43 10.65 4.59
CA LEU A 54 1.42 10.22 3.63
C LEU A 54 0.88 8.82 3.93
N ALA A 55 1.78 7.86 4.22
CA ALA A 55 1.40 6.49 4.53
C ALA A 55 0.58 6.40 5.82
N PHE A 56 0.98 7.14 6.86
CA PHE A 56 0.23 7.24 8.11
C PHE A 56 -1.16 7.82 7.87
N PHE A 57 -1.26 8.93 7.12
CA PHE A 57 -2.54 9.56 6.84
C PHE A 57 -3.47 8.66 6.01
N MET A 58 -2.93 7.94 5.01
CA MET A 58 -3.71 6.97 4.23
C MET A 58 -4.18 5.80 5.09
N GLY A 59 -3.33 5.29 5.99
CA GLY A 59 -3.73 4.26 6.95
C GLY A 59 -4.81 4.77 7.91
N TYR A 60 -4.69 5.99 8.41
CA TYR A 60 -5.70 6.63 9.26
C TYR A 60 -7.06 6.78 8.55
N LEU A 61 -7.05 7.22 7.28
CA LEU A 61 -8.27 7.27 6.48
C LEU A 61 -8.85 5.87 6.29
N THR A 62 -8.02 4.86 6.04
CA THR A 62 -8.47 3.46 5.93
C THR A 62 -9.16 2.98 7.21
N ASP A 63 -8.59 3.29 8.37
CA ASP A 63 -9.21 2.98 9.66
C ASP A 63 -10.59 3.64 9.79
N LEU A 64 -10.72 4.92 9.42
CA LEU A 64 -11.97 5.67 9.50
C LEU A 64 -13.08 5.08 8.61
N PHE A 65 -12.75 4.65 7.40
CA PHE A 65 -13.72 4.12 6.44
C PHE A 65 -13.95 2.59 6.56
N SER A 66 -13.04 1.85 7.20
CA SER A 66 -13.18 0.40 7.38
C SER A 66 -14.09 0.03 8.56
N GLY A 67 -14.39 0.97 9.46
CA GLY A 67 -15.18 0.72 10.67
C GLY A 67 -14.43 -0.11 11.73
N ASN A 68 -13.12 -0.34 11.54
CA ASN A 68 -12.25 -0.96 12.53
C ASN A 68 -11.82 0.05 13.61
N ALA A 69 -11.19 -0.45 14.67
CA ALA A 69 -10.59 0.42 15.67
C ALA A 69 -9.52 1.32 15.02
N LEU A 70 -9.52 2.59 15.41
CA LEU A 70 -8.58 3.57 14.89
C LEU A 70 -7.14 3.18 15.24
N GLY A 71 -6.25 3.22 14.26
CA GLY A 71 -4.82 3.02 14.43
C GLY A 71 -4.26 1.72 13.85
N PHE A 72 -5.09 0.77 13.40
CA PHE A 72 -4.60 -0.52 12.88
C PHE A 72 -3.88 -0.34 11.56
N TYR A 73 -4.59 0.20 10.57
CA TYR A 73 -4.03 0.51 9.27
C TYR A 73 -3.06 1.69 9.35
N ALA A 74 -3.27 2.68 10.23
CA ALA A 74 -2.33 3.79 10.40
C ALA A 74 -0.93 3.29 10.82
N LEU A 75 -0.86 2.38 11.79
CA LEU A 75 0.40 1.79 12.25
C LEU A 75 0.97 0.83 11.22
N SER A 76 0.14 -0.08 10.67
CA SER A 76 0.61 -1.08 9.72
C SER A 76 1.18 -0.43 8.45
N ARG A 77 0.47 0.54 7.86
CA ARG A 77 0.89 1.25 6.65
C ARG A 77 2.17 2.03 6.85
N SER A 78 2.34 2.64 8.03
CA SER A 78 3.56 3.35 8.37
C SER A 78 4.75 2.38 8.46
N LEU A 79 4.58 1.23 9.12
CA LEU A 79 5.61 0.20 9.22
C LEU A 79 5.97 -0.38 7.84
N VAL A 80 4.96 -0.69 7.03
CA VAL A 80 5.15 -1.16 5.65
C VAL A 80 5.93 -0.12 4.84
N PHE A 81 5.55 1.16 4.92
CA PHE A 81 6.26 2.23 4.22
C PHE A 81 7.74 2.28 4.61
N PHE A 82 8.04 2.28 5.91
CA PHE A 82 9.43 2.35 6.38
C PHE A 82 10.22 1.10 5.97
N ALA A 83 9.65 -0.09 6.12
CA ALA A 83 10.27 -1.34 5.70
C ALA A 83 10.64 -1.31 4.21
N VAL A 84 9.71 -0.89 3.35
CA VAL A 84 9.97 -0.73 1.91
C VAL A 84 11.02 0.34 1.64
N HIS A 85 10.94 1.48 2.33
CA HIS A 85 11.87 2.59 2.12
C HIS A 85 13.32 2.20 2.45
N PHE A 86 13.54 1.39 3.49
CA PHE A 86 14.87 0.87 3.81
C PHE A 86 15.33 -0.21 2.84
N SER A 87 14.41 -1.05 2.35
CA SER A 87 14.74 -2.11 1.39
C SER A 87 14.86 -1.63 -0.06
N LYS A 88 14.54 -0.36 -0.36
CA LYS A 88 14.46 0.14 -1.75
C LYS A 88 15.75 -0.01 -2.56
N GLU A 89 16.91 0.01 -1.91
CA GLU A 89 18.23 -0.11 -2.57
C GLU A 89 18.64 -1.57 -2.82
N GLN A 90 18.04 -2.51 -2.09
CA GLN A 90 18.36 -3.94 -2.16
C GLN A 90 17.39 -4.71 -3.06
N VAL A 91 16.22 -4.14 -3.35
CA VAL A 91 15.13 -4.83 -4.05
C VAL A 91 15.01 -4.31 -5.48
N TYR A 92 15.39 -5.16 -6.44
CA TYR A 92 15.21 -4.90 -7.88
C TYR A 92 13.82 -5.38 -8.34
N LEU A 93 12.93 -4.42 -8.58
CA LEU A 93 11.54 -4.65 -9.01
C LEU A 93 11.35 -4.50 -10.52
N GLU A 94 12.11 -5.25 -11.32
CA GLU A 94 12.01 -5.17 -12.79
C GLU A 94 11.08 -6.22 -13.39
N GLY A 95 11.01 -7.41 -12.78
CA GLY A 95 10.16 -8.51 -13.27
C GLY A 95 8.76 -8.51 -12.67
N PHE A 96 7.77 -8.97 -13.45
CA PHE A 96 6.40 -9.23 -12.99
C PHE A 96 6.38 -10.09 -11.72
N TYR A 97 7.16 -11.18 -11.70
CA TYR A 97 7.27 -12.09 -10.57
C TYR A 97 7.86 -11.43 -9.32
N SER A 98 8.86 -10.57 -9.47
CA SER A 98 9.49 -9.84 -8.35
C SER A 98 8.49 -8.87 -7.71
N GLN A 99 7.76 -8.10 -8.53
CA GLN A 99 6.73 -7.16 -8.07
C GLN A 99 5.55 -7.88 -7.40
N PHE A 100 5.10 -9.00 -7.98
CA PHE A 100 4.08 -9.85 -7.40
C PHE A 100 4.48 -10.36 -6.02
N LEU A 101 5.66 -11.01 -5.91
CA LEU A 101 6.12 -11.60 -4.65
C LEU A 101 6.32 -10.55 -3.57
N PHE A 102 6.89 -9.40 -3.95
CA PHE A 102 7.10 -8.29 -3.03
C PHE A 102 5.79 -7.81 -2.40
N ALA A 103 4.78 -7.49 -3.22
CA ALA A 103 3.49 -7.06 -2.67
C ALA A 103 2.74 -8.18 -1.94
N PHE A 104 2.86 -9.43 -2.39
CA PHE A 104 2.25 -10.57 -1.71
C PHE A 104 2.80 -10.74 -0.29
N ILE A 105 4.12 -10.67 -0.11
CA ILE A 105 4.78 -10.78 1.21
C ILE A 105 4.32 -9.65 2.13
N PHE A 106 4.34 -8.40 1.64
CA PHE A 106 3.89 -7.26 2.43
C PHE A 106 2.40 -7.32 2.75
N ALA A 107 1.56 -7.80 1.84
CA ALA A 107 0.12 -7.96 2.07
C ALA A 107 -0.17 -9.02 3.14
N ILE A 108 0.53 -10.16 3.10
CA ILE A 108 0.42 -11.17 4.15
C ILE A 108 0.94 -10.62 5.48
N GLY A 109 2.10 -9.98 5.47
CA GLY A 109 2.72 -9.42 6.67
C GLY A 109 1.83 -8.39 7.36
N GLU A 110 1.26 -7.47 6.59
CA GLU A 110 0.29 -6.50 7.10
C GLU A 110 -0.96 -7.19 7.64
N GLY A 111 -1.54 -8.14 6.89
CA GLY A 111 -2.73 -8.86 7.33
C GLY A 111 -2.51 -9.62 8.63
N ILE A 112 -1.38 -10.31 8.77
CA ILE A 112 -0.99 -11.01 10.02
C ILE A 112 -0.84 -9.99 11.15
N PHE A 113 -0.16 -8.87 10.89
CA PHE A 113 0.04 -7.83 11.89
C PHE A 113 -1.30 -7.27 12.42
N ILE A 114 -2.26 -7.02 11.52
CA ILE A 114 -3.61 -6.58 11.88
C ILE A 114 -4.33 -7.67 12.70
N LEU A 115 -4.25 -8.95 12.31
CA LEU A 115 -4.86 -10.04 13.08
C LEU A 115 -4.29 -10.16 14.50
N ILE A 116 -2.98 -9.98 14.66
CA ILE A 116 -2.32 -9.96 15.97
C ILE A 116 -2.85 -8.79 16.80
N LEU A 117 -2.94 -7.60 16.20
CA LEU A 117 -3.41 -6.39 16.88
C LEU A 117 -4.88 -6.49 17.30
N MET A 118 -5.73 -7.07 16.44
CA MET A 118 -7.12 -7.37 16.75
C MET A 118 -7.23 -8.31 17.95
N ASN A 119 -6.46 -9.41 17.94
CA ASN A 119 -6.45 -10.38 19.04
C ASN A 119 -5.93 -9.80 20.36
N ALA A 120 -5.00 -8.84 20.31
CA ALA A 120 -4.45 -8.19 21.49
C ALA A 120 -5.46 -7.24 22.18
N LEU A 121 -6.31 -6.55 21.41
CA LEU A 121 -7.24 -5.56 21.95
C LEU A 121 -8.60 -6.14 22.32
N GLN A 122 -9.06 -7.13 21.56
CA GLN A 122 -10.25 -7.90 21.87
C GLN A 122 -9.86 -9.37 21.71
N PRO A 123 -9.63 -10.11 22.80
CA PRO A 123 -9.28 -11.53 22.72
C PRO A 123 -10.38 -12.29 21.99
N VAL A 124 -10.16 -12.55 20.71
CA VAL A 124 -11.07 -13.34 19.88
C VAL A 124 -10.62 -14.80 20.00
N THR A 125 -11.56 -15.71 20.18
CA THR A 125 -11.24 -17.15 20.20
C THR A 125 -10.47 -17.53 18.93
N PHE A 126 -9.27 -18.12 19.09
CA PHE A 126 -8.40 -18.53 17.98
C PHE A 126 -9.11 -19.34 16.88
N ALA A 127 -10.16 -20.10 17.25
CA ALA A 127 -11.01 -20.85 16.33
C ALA A 127 -11.69 -19.98 15.23
N LYS A 128 -11.91 -18.68 15.48
CA LYS A 128 -12.47 -17.75 14.50
C LYS A 128 -11.41 -17.04 13.64
N LEU A 129 -10.15 -17.02 14.08
CA LEU A 129 -9.05 -16.34 13.37
C LEU A 129 -8.49 -17.20 12.22
N TYR A 130 -8.34 -18.51 12.44
CA TYR A 130 -7.85 -19.45 11.42
C TYR A 130 -8.65 -19.44 10.11
N PRO A 131 -9.99 -19.55 10.11
CA PRO A 131 -10.76 -19.49 8.87
C PRO A 131 -10.67 -18.11 8.21
N LEU A 132 -10.53 -17.03 8.97
CA LEU A 132 -10.43 -15.68 8.44
C LEU A 132 -9.11 -15.47 7.67
N PHE A 133 -8.02 -16.05 8.17
CA PHE A 133 -6.73 -16.05 7.49
C PHE A 133 -6.80 -16.77 6.13
N PHE A 134 -7.29 -18.01 6.09
CA PHE A 134 -7.31 -18.81 4.86
C PHE A 134 -8.38 -18.39 3.85
N THR A 135 -9.53 -17.89 4.32
CA THR A 135 -10.67 -17.59 3.44
C THR A 135 -10.65 -16.16 2.91
N ILE A 136 -10.05 -15.21 3.64
CA ILE A 136 -10.07 -13.79 3.28
C ILE A 136 -8.66 -13.29 3.02
N LEU A 137 -7.77 -13.39 4.01
CA LEU A 137 -6.44 -12.77 3.93
C LEU A 137 -5.60 -13.36 2.80
N LEU A 138 -5.46 -14.69 2.72
CA LEU A 138 -4.60 -15.32 1.72
C LEU A 138 -5.06 -15.04 0.28
N PRO A 139 -6.35 -15.22 -0.07
CA PRO A 139 -6.85 -14.80 -1.38
C PRO A 139 -6.64 -13.31 -1.63
N GLN A 140 -6.94 -12.45 -0.64
CA GLN A 140 -6.78 -10.99 -0.79
C GLN A 140 -5.33 -10.59 -1.08
N SER A 141 -4.37 -11.16 -0.35
CA SER A 141 -2.94 -10.91 -0.58
C SER A 141 -2.53 -11.37 -1.97
N PHE A 142 -3.03 -12.53 -2.43
CA PHE A 142 -2.75 -13.05 -3.77
C PHE A 142 -3.27 -12.10 -4.87
N PHE A 143 -4.52 -11.66 -4.78
CA PHE A 143 -5.08 -10.71 -5.74
C PHE A 143 -4.37 -9.36 -5.69
N THR A 144 -4.00 -8.89 -4.49
CA THR A 144 -3.22 -7.65 -4.34
C THR A 144 -1.86 -7.78 -5.03
N GLY A 145 -1.15 -8.89 -4.84
CA GLY A 145 0.08 -9.19 -5.56
C GLY A 145 -0.12 -9.23 -7.08
N LEU A 146 -1.18 -9.86 -7.57
CA LEU A 146 -1.46 -9.97 -9.01
C LEU A 146 -1.71 -8.60 -9.67
N VAL A 147 -2.41 -7.73 -8.95
CA VAL A 147 -2.75 -6.38 -9.41
C VAL A 147 -1.56 -5.41 -9.32
N THR A 148 -0.61 -5.69 -8.41
CA THR A 148 0.54 -4.80 -8.14
C THR A 148 1.37 -4.44 -9.37
N PRO A 149 1.84 -5.38 -10.21
CA PRO A 149 2.68 -5.05 -11.37
C PRO A 149 2.01 -4.04 -12.31
N PHE A 150 0.70 -4.18 -12.54
CA PHE A 150 -0.05 -3.27 -13.37
C PHE A 150 -0.07 -1.84 -12.81
N PHE A 151 -0.32 -1.72 -11.50
CA PHE A 151 -0.30 -0.43 -10.81
C PHE A 151 1.11 0.15 -10.69
N PHE A 152 2.15 -0.64 -10.46
CA PHE A 152 3.54 -0.17 -10.43
C PHE A 152 3.97 0.41 -11.77
N LEU A 153 3.53 -0.17 -12.89
CA LEU A 153 3.74 0.42 -14.22
C LEU A 153 3.03 1.76 -14.37
N LEU A 154 1.78 1.85 -13.90
CA LEU A 154 0.99 3.09 -13.93
C LEU A 154 1.65 4.18 -13.06
N PHE A 155 2.10 3.82 -11.86
CA PHE A 155 2.82 4.71 -10.96
C PHE A 155 4.18 5.11 -11.50
N LYS A 156 4.95 4.21 -12.10
CA LYS A 156 6.24 4.57 -12.71
C LYS A 156 6.04 5.57 -13.85
N LYS A 157 5.02 5.39 -14.69
CA LYS A 157 4.67 6.35 -15.75
C LYS A 157 4.19 7.69 -15.17
N GLY A 158 3.28 7.66 -14.18
CA GLY A 158 2.78 8.88 -13.54
C GLY A 158 3.86 9.63 -12.76
N ALA A 159 4.72 8.91 -12.05
CA ALA A 159 5.88 9.46 -11.35
C ALA A 159 6.90 10.03 -12.33
N LEU A 160 7.19 9.36 -13.45
CA LEU A 160 8.04 9.94 -14.50
C LEU A 160 7.48 11.25 -15.04
N LEU A 161 6.15 11.40 -15.15
CA LEU A 161 5.50 12.67 -15.54
C LEU A 161 5.55 13.73 -14.43
N LEU A 162 5.48 13.33 -13.16
CA LEU A 162 5.62 14.23 -12.01
C LEU A 162 7.07 14.67 -11.73
N PHE A 163 8.04 13.80 -12.02
CA PHE A 163 9.47 14.03 -11.80
C PHE A 163 10.20 14.49 -13.08
N ARG A 164 9.60 14.40 -14.30
CA ARG A 164 10.04 15.17 -15.48
C ARG A 164 9.53 16.61 -15.41
N GLN A 165 10.27 17.43 -14.66
CA GLN A 165 10.62 18.79 -15.10
C GLN A 165 12.15 18.86 -15.11
N PRO A 166 12.71 19.52 -16.12
CA PRO A 166 13.79 19.03 -16.97
C PRO A 166 15.08 18.77 -16.21
N GLU A 167 15.94 17.93 -16.79
CA GLU A 167 17.38 18.10 -16.62
C GLU A 167 17.70 19.60 -16.65
N LYS A 168 17.96 20.19 -15.48
CA LYS A 168 18.67 21.44 -15.44
C LYS A 168 20.06 21.09 -15.92
N GLY A 169 20.28 21.35 -17.21
CA GLY A 169 21.60 21.43 -17.79
C GLY A 169 22.50 22.25 -16.86
N ILE A 170 23.45 21.55 -16.27
CA ILE A 170 24.77 22.08 -16.01
C ILE A 170 25.54 21.63 -17.26
N LYS A 171 25.33 22.29 -18.40
CA LYS A 171 26.18 23.41 -18.84
C LYS A 171 27.60 23.22 -18.34
N GLU A 172 28.43 22.69 -19.23
CA GLU A 172 29.78 23.20 -19.51
C GLU A 172 30.10 24.48 -18.71
N ARG A 173 30.88 24.32 -17.65
CA ARG A 173 31.76 25.32 -17.01
C ARG A 173 32.64 24.52 -16.06
N VAL A 174 33.97 24.51 -16.09
CA VAL A 174 35.05 25.10 -16.87
C VAL A 174 36.22 24.13 -16.64
#